data_AF-A0A5K0ZU57-F1
#
_entry.id   AF-A0A5K0ZU57-F1
#
_cell.length_a   1.000
_cell.length_b   1.000
_cell.length_c   1.000
_cell.angle_alpha   90.00
_cell.angle_beta   90.00
_cell.angle_gamma   90.00
#
_symmetry.space_group_name_H-M   'P 1'
#
loop_
_entity.id
_entity.type
_entity.pdbx_description
1 polymer ?
#
loop_
_entity_poly.entity_id
_entity_poly.type
_entity_poly.pdbx_seq_one_letter_code
_entity_poly.pdbx_strand_id
1 'polypeptide(L)' 'YTPAIDIWSIGCIFAEVLTGKPLFPGKNVVHQLDLITDLLGTPSLDTISR' A
#
# COMPACT_ATOMS: atom_id res chain seq x y z
N TYR A 1 -2.95 -3.27 14.98
CA TYR A 1 -4.04 -4.01 14.30
C TYR A 1 -5.32 -3.29 14.60
N THR A 2 -5.78 -2.50 13.64
CA THR A 2 -6.81 -1.47 13.80
C THR A 2 -7.64 -1.50 12.52
N PRO A 3 -8.95 -1.21 12.54
CA PRO A 3 -9.82 -1.22 11.35
C PRO A 3 -9.30 -0.41 10.15
N ALA A 4 -8.37 0.52 10.37
CA ALA A 4 -7.65 1.22 9.31
C ALA A 4 -6.87 0.28 8.37
N ILE A 5 -6.35 -0.85 8.87
CA ILE A 5 -5.60 -1.84 8.08
C ILE A 5 -6.54 -2.62 7.15
N ASP A 6 -7.75 -2.92 7.61
CA ASP A 6 -8.78 -3.58 6.79
C ASP A 6 -9.25 -2.65 5.66
N ILE A 7 -9.44 -1.36 5.95
CA ILE A 7 -9.80 -0.35 4.94
C ILE A 7 -8.71 -0.20 3.88
N TRP A 8 -7.44 -0.21 4.29
CA TRP A 8 -6.31 -0.20 3.37
C TRP A 8 -6.33 -1.43 2.44
N SER A 9 -6.56 -2.61 3.01
CA SER A 9 -6.62 -3.87 2.26
C SER A 9 -7.77 -3.88 1.25
N ILE A 10 -8.96 -3.39 1.63
CA ILE A 10 -10.12 -3.26 0.75
C ILE A 10 -9.84 -2.26 -0.39
N GLY A 11 -9.15 -1.15 -0.10
CA GLY A 11 -8.71 -0.18 -1.10
C GLY A 11 -7.79 -0.80 -2.16
N CYS A 12 -6.82 -1.62 -1.73
CA CYS A 12 -5.95 -2.37 -2.64
C CYS A 12 -6.75 -3.31 -3.55
N ILE A 13 -7.69 -4.08 -2.98
CA ILE A 13 -8.54 -5.01 -3.74
C ILE A 13 -9.41 -4.26 -4.74
N PHE A 14 -10.04 -3.15 -4.33
CA PHE A 14 -10.90 -2.36 -5.20
C PHE A 14 -10.14 -1.80 -6.40
N ALA A 15 -8.96 -1.24 -6.17
CA ALA A 15 -8.12 -0.72 -7.24
C ALA A 15 -7.58 -1.84 -8.15
N GLU A 16 -7.27 -3.03 -7.62
CA GLU A 16 -6.91 -4.21 -8.42
C GLU A 16 -8.06 -4.66 -9.34
N VAL A 17 -9.30 -4.66 -8.82
CA VAL A 17 -10.51 -4.97 -9.61
C VAL A 17 -10.73 -3.94 -10.72
N LEU A 18 -10.54 -2.65 -10.44
CA LEU A 18 -10.67 -1.58 -11.45
C LEU A 18 -9.59 -1.65 -12.54
N THR A 19 -8.36 -2.02 -12.16
CA THR A 19 -7.21 -2.04 -13.08
C THR A 19 -7.11 -3.37 -13.83
N GLY A 20 -7.80 -4.42 -13.34
CA GLY A 20 -7.75 -5.79 -13.87
C GLY A 20 -6.37 -6.44 -13.76
N LYS A 21 -5.47 -5.85 -12.96
CA LYS A 21 -4.08 -6.24 -12.75
C LYS A 21 -3.72 -5.92 -11.30
N PRO A 22 -2.83 -6.71 -10.66
CA PRO A 22 -2.44 -6.50 -9.27
C PRO A 22 -1.89 -5.09 -9.08
N LEU A 23 -2.46 -4.35 -8.12
CA LEU A 23 -2.12 -2.94 -7.86
C LEU A 23 -0.64 -2.79 -7.46
N PHE A 24 -0.15 -3.76 -6.71
CA PHE A 24 1.23 -3.82 -6.26
C PHE A 24 1.82 -5.19 -6.61
N PRO A 25 2.39 -5.38 -7.82
CA PRO A 25 3.08 -6.62 -8.19
C PRO A 25 4.45 -6.67 -7.52
N GLY A 26 4.47 -6.67 -6.18
CA GLY A 26 5.68 -6.73 -5.37
C GLY A 26 6.31 -8.11 -5.45
N LYS A 27 7.47 -8.22 -6.09
CA LYS A 27 8.27 -9.46 -6.04
C LYS A 27 8.84 -9.73 -4.64
N ASN A 28 9.00 -8.67 -3.83
CA ASN A 28 9.56 -8.69 -2.48
C ASN A 28 8.90 -7.59 -1.63
N VAL A 29 8.93 -7.74 -0.30
CA VAL A 29 8.36 -6.76 0.65
C VAL A 29 8.90 -5.34 0.45
N VAL A 30 10.20 -5.22 0.17
CA VAL A 30 10.85 -3.90 -0.05
C VAL A 30 10.31 -3.24 -1.33
N HIS A 31 10.13 -4.01 -2.40
CA HIS A 31 9.57 -3.51 -3.65
C HIS A 31 8.09 -3.12 -3.46
N GLN A 32 7.35 -3.89 -2.66
CA GLN A 32 5.95 -3.58 -2.36
C GLN A 32 5.84 -2.29 -1.54
N LEU A 33 6.73 -2.08 -0.57
CA LEU A 33 6.82 -0.83 0.18
C LEU A 33 7.21 0.34 -0.72
N ASP A 34 8.17 0.16 -1.62
CA ASP A 34 8.61 1.18 -2.59
C ASP A 34 7.43 1.67 -3.45
N LEU A 35 6.66 0.74 -4.04
CA LEU A 35 5.46 1.07 -4.80
C LEU A 35 4.38 1.77 -3.96
N ILE A 36 4.21 1.36 -2.70
CA ILE A 36 3.26 2.01 -1.79
C ILE A 36 3.72 3.45 -1.47
N THR A 37 5.01 3.66 -1.23
CA THR A 37 5.58 4.99 -0.98
C THR A 37 5.66 5.86 -2.22
N ASP A 38 5.76 5.28 -3.41
CA ASP A 38 5.67 6.00 -4.69
C ASP A 38 4.24 6.51 -4.91
N LEU A 39 3.23 5.68 -4.59
CA LEU A 39 1.82 6.03 -4.74
C LEU A 39 1.32 7.01 -3.65
N LEU A 40 1.68 6.80 -2.39
CA LEU A 40 1.26 7.63 -1.25
C LEU A 40 2.18 8.84 -1.01
N GLY A 41 3.37 8.84 -1.60
CA GLY A 41 4.44 9.75 -1.24
C GLY A 41 5.30 9.22 -0.09
N THR A 42 6.49 9.80 0.07
CA THR A 42 7.43 9.41 1.12
C THR A 42 6.79 9.69 2.49
N PRO A 43 6.58 8.67 3.34
CA PRO A 43 5.97 8.88 4.64
C PRO A 43 6.87 9.81 5.47
N SER A 44 6.27 10.86 6.02
CA SER A 44 6.92 11.78 6.95
C SER A 44 7.59 10.98 8.08
N LEU A 45 8.77 11.39 8.54
CA LEU A 45 9.49 10.70 9.64
C LEU A 45 8.59 10.45 10.88
N ASP A 46 7.63 11.33 11.11
CA ASP A 46 6.61 11.20 12.17
C ASP A 46 5.78 9.91 12.09
N THR A 47 5.51 9.40 10.88
CA THR A 47 4.75 8.15 10.67
C THR A 47 5.62 6.90 10.90
N ILE A 48 6.94 7.01 10.71
CA ILE A 48 7.88 5.90 10.93
C ILE A 48 8.36 5.87 12.40
N SER A 49 8.38 7.02 13.09
CA SER A 49 8.94 7.17 14.43
C SER A 49 8.01 6.74 15.58
N ARG A 50 6.94 5.97 15.34
CA ARG A 50 6.00 5.54 16.37
C ARG A 50 5.97 4.03 16.59
#